data_AF-A0A1I1NAZ1-F1
#
_entry.id   AF-A0A1I1NAZ1-F1
#
_cell.length_a   1.000
_cell.length_b   1.000
_cell.length_c   1.000
_cell.angle_alpha   90.00
_cell.angle_beta   90.00
_cell.angle_gamma   90.00
#
_symmetry.space_group_name_H-M   'P 1'
#
loop_
_entity.id
_entity.type
_entity.pdbx_description
1 polymer ?
#
loop_
_entity_poly.entity_id
_entity_poly.type
_entity_poly.pdbx_seq_one_letter_code
_entity_poly.pdbx_strand_id
1 'polypeptide(L)'
;GEKTVKTMILTFVVLTCWYVAYANPSILGIIDALSGPLVAAILCLLPMYAIRKVPVLAKYRGKASNVFVIIIGILTVLASIRSLF
;
A
#
# COMPACT_ATOMS: atom_id res chain seq x y z
N GLY A 1 26.27 -27.60 -10.10
CA GLY A 1 27.14 -26.42 -10.04
C GLY A 1 26.39 -25.12 -10.25
N GLU A 2 25.74 -24.94 -11.40
CA GLU A 2 25.24 -23.62 -11.84
C GLU A 2 24.08 -23.04 -11.01
N LYS A 3 23.15 -23.88 -10.52
CA LYS A 3 22.01 -23.42 -9.72
C LYS A 3 22.44 -22.83 -8.37
N THR A 4 23.43 -23.43 -7.71
CA THR A 4 23.95 -22.95 -6.41
C THR A 4 24.61 -21.57 -6.55
N VAL A 5 25.36 -21.36 -7.64
CA VAL A 5 26.00 -20.07 -7.94
C VAL A 5 24.96 -18.99 -8.23
N LYS A 6 23.92 -19.30 -9.05
CA LYS A 6 22.83 -18.36 -9.32
C LYS A 6 22.07 -17.98 -8.07
N THR A 7 21.74 -18.93 -7.20
CA THR A 7 21.08 -18.65 -5.92
C THR A 7 21.96 -17.77 -5.03
N MET A 8 23.27 -18.05 -4.94
CA MET A 8 24.20 -17.23 -4.15
C MET A 8 24.29 -15.79 -4.67
N ILE A 9 24.36 -15.60 -6.00
CA ILE A 9 24.35 -14.26 -6.62
C ILE A 9 23.02 -13.56 -6.36
N LEU A 10 21.89 -14.24 -6.53
CA LEU A 10 20.56 -13.68 -6.23
C LEU A 10 20.44 -13.24 -4.78
N THR A 11 20.88 -14.07 -3.84
CA THR A 11 20.88 -13.72 -2.41
C THR A 11 21.76 -12.50 -2.15
N PHE A 12 22.96 -12.45 -2.74
CA PHE A 12 23.87 -11.31 -2.58
C PHE A 12 23.27 -10.00 -3.15
N VAL A 13 22.68 -10.06 -4.34
CA VAL A 13 22.02 -8.91 -4.99
C VAL A 13 20.83 -8.44 -4.16
N VAL A 14 19.98 -9.34 -3.67
CA VAL A 14 18.82 -9.01 -2.83
C VAL A 14 19.26 -8.32 -1.54
N LEU A 15 20.27 -8.87 -0.85
CA LEU A 15 20.79 -8.30 0.39
C LEU A 15 21.40 -6.91 0.17
N THR A 16 22.19 -6.75 -0.89
CA THR A 16 22.83 -5.47 -1.21
C THR A 16 21.77 -4.43 -1.62
N CYS A 17 20.79 -4.81 -2.44
CA CYS A 17 19.70 -3.91 -2.86
C CYS A 17 18.83 -3.49 -1.67
N TRP A 18 18.52 -4.41 -0.75
CA TRP A 18 17.80 -4.09 0.48
C TRP A 18 18.56 -3.09 1.35
N TYR A 19 19.86 -3.32 1.55
CA TYR A 19 20.72 -2.40 2.31
C TYR A 19 20.78 -1.00 1.67
N VAL A 20 20.97 -0.94 0.35
CA VAL A 20 21.00 0.33 -0.40
C VAL A 20 19.66 1.06 -0.33
N ALA A 21 18.54 0.34 -0.42
CA ALA A 21 17.20 0.91 -0.29
C ALA A 21 16.96 1.52 1.11
N TYR A 22 17.52 0.92 2.16
CA TYR A 22 17.42 1.45 3.52
C TYR A 22 18.36 2.63 3.78
N ALA A 23 19.56 2.60 3.20
CA ALA A 23 20.56 3.67 3.36
C ALA A 23 20.21 4.93 2.55
N ASN A 24 19.43 4.81 1.46
CA ASN A 24 19.03 5.93 0.62
C ASN A 24 17.60 6.39 0.96
N PRO A 25 17.44 7.52 1.68
CA PRO A 25 16.11 8.03 2.05
C PRO A 25 15.24 8.34 0.82
N SER A 26 15.84 8.67 -0.33
CA SER A 26 15.11 8.92 -1.58
C SER A 26 14.41 7.67 -2.14
N ILE A 27 15.03 6.48 -2.03
CA ILE A 27 14.44 5.23 -2.52
C ILE A 27 13.30 4.81 -1.59
N LEU A 28 13.53 4.89 -0.28
CA LEU A 28 12.50 4.60 0.71
C LEU A 28 11.30 5.55 0.57
N GLY A 29 11.54 6.84 0.31
CA GLY A 29 10.50 7.83 0.07
C GLY A 29 9.66 7.53 -1.16
N ILE A 30 10.26 7.06 -2.27
CA ILE A 30 9.50 6.65 -3.47
C ILE A 30 8.64 5.42 -3.19
N ILE A 31 9.18 4.44 -2.45
CA ILE A 31 8.44 3.24 -2.05
C ILE A 31 7.24 3.63 -1.20
N ASP A 32 7.44 4.49 -0.19
CA ASP A 32 6.37 4.92 0.71
C ASP A 32 5.32 5.79 0.00
N ALA A 33 5.76 6.69 -0.88
CA ALA A 33 4.89 7.52 -1.72
C ALA A 33 4.00 6.71 -2.67
N LEU A 34 4.43 5.51 -3.09
CA LEU A 34 3.65 4.58 -3.90
C LEU A 34 2.79 3.64 -3.03
N SER A 35 3.36 3.07 -1.97
CA SER A 35 2.67 2.11 -1.11
C SER A 35 1.59 2.76 -0.24
N GLY A 36 1.81 3.99 0.24
CA GLY A 36 0.83 4.74 1.03
C GLY A 36 -0.53 4.88 0.34
N PRO A 37 -0.61 5.50 -0.86
CA PRO A 37 -1.86 5.63 -1.59
C PRO A 37 -2.42 4.29 -2.07
N LEU A 38 -1.58 3.32 -2.44
CA LEU A 38 -2.03 2.00 -2.87
C LEU A 38 -2.68 1.20 -1.72
N VAL A 39 -2.04 1.15 -0.55
CA VAL A 39 -2.57 0.51 0.65
C VAL A 39 -3.82 1.24 1.14
N ALA A 40 -3.85 2.58 1.08
CA ALA A 40 -5.05 3.37 1.38
C ALA A 40 -6.22 3.02 0.46
N ALA A 41 -5.98 2.90 -0.84
CA ALA A 41 -7.00 2.54 -1.80
C ALA A 41 -7.50 1.11 -1.56
N ILE A 42 -6.60 0.15 -1.35
CA ILE A 42 -6.99 -1.25 -1.13
C ILE A 42 -7.69 -1.43 0.23
N LEU A 43 -7.25 -0.76 1.30
CA LEU A 43 -7.86 -0.93 2.62
C LEU A 43 -9.12 -0.07 2.82
N CYS A 44 -9.20 1.14 2.24
CA CYS A 44 -10.33 2.05 2.47
C CYS A 44 -11.31 2.13 1.29
N LEU A 45 -10.84 2.21 0.04
CA LEU A 45 -11.75 2.29 -1.12
C LEU A 45 -12.38 0.92 -1.43
N LEU A 46 -11.64 -0.19 -1.28
CA LEU A 46 -12.14 -1.54 -1.56
C LEU A 46 -13.36 -1.96 -0.71
N PRO A 47 -13.38 -1.81 0.64
CA PRO A 47 -14.56 -2.17 1.42
C PRO A 47 -15.76 -1.27 1.11
N MET A 48 -15.51 0.02 0.89
CA MET A 48 -16.54 0.99 0.51
C MET A 48 -17.14 0.71 -0.87
N TYR A 49 -16.30 0.32 -1.82
CA TYR A 49 -16.72 -0.10 -3.15
C TYR A 49 -17.50 -1.42 -3.10
N ALA A 50 -17.05 -2.39 -2.31
CA ALA A 50 -17.73 -3.67 -2.11
C ALA A 50 -19.15 -3.50 -1.53
N ILE A 51 -19.33 -2.60 -0.55
CA ILE A 51 -20.65 -2.33 0.06
C ILE A 51 -21.60 -1.60 -0.90
N ARG A 52 -21.07 -0.78 -1.83
CA ARG A 52 -21.89 -0.14 -2.88
C ARG A 52 -22.28 -1.11 -3.99
N LYS A 53 -21.37 -1.97 -4.44
CA LYS A 53 -21.57 -2.87 -5.59
C LYS A 53 -22.36 -4.14 -5.25
N VAL A 54 -22.29 -4.63 -4.01
CA VAL A 54 -22.94 -5.88 -3.60
C VAL A 54 -24.28 -5.60 -2.90
N PRO A 55 -25.44 -5.97 -3.49
CA PRO A 55 -26.77 -5.67 -2.95
C PRO A 55 -27.06 -6.41 -1.63
N VAL A 56 -26.42 -7.57 -1.38
CA VAL A 56 -26.49 -8.29 -0.08
C VAL A 56 -25.91 -7.48 1.08
N LEU A 57 -24.95 -6.59 0.81
CA LEU A 57 -24.34 -5.71 1.80
C LEU A 57 -25.07 -4.36 1.93
N ALA A 58 -26.17 -4.14 1.19
CA ALA A 58 -26.98 -2.94 1.29
C ALA A 58 -27.59 -2.73 2.68
N LYS A 59 -27.80 -3.81 3.46
CA LYS A 59 -28.23 -3.76 4.87
C LYS A 59 -27.23 -3.03 5.79
N TYR A 60 -25.98 -2.90 5.38
CA TYR A 60 -24.92 -2.17 6.09
C TYR A 60 -24.69 -0.75 5.53
N ARG A 61 -25.41 -0.32 4.49
CA ARG A 61 -25.43 1.08 4.01
C ARG A 61 -26.06 1.96 5.08
N GLY A 62 -25.24 2.47 6.00
CA GLY A 62 -25.69 3.38 7.06
C GLY A 62 -25.04 3.17 8.43
N LYS A 63 -24.22 2.12 8.63
CA LYS A 63 -23.46 2.01 9.88
C LYS A 63 -22.34 3.06 9.91
N ALA A 64 -22.17 3.75 11.04
CA ALA A 64 -21.13 4.77 11.26
C ALA A 64 -19.72 4.30 10.88
N SER A 65 -19.47 2.99 10.98
CA SER A 65 -18.22 2.35 10.53
C SER A 65 -17.89 2.60 9.05
N ASN A 66 -18.89 2.64 8.14
CA ASN A 66 -18.64 2.98 6.74
C ASN A 66 -18.17 4.42 6.58
N VAL A 67 -18.77 5.36 7.31
CA VAL A 67 -18.40 6.78 7.25
C VAL A 67 -16.98 6.96 7.80
N PHE A 68 -16.63 6.26 8.88
CA PHE A 68 -15.28 6.27 9.43
C PHE A 68 -14.22 5.77 8.43
N VAL A 69 -14.51 4.66 7.74
CA VAL A 69 -13.59 4.10 6.71
C VAL A 69 -13.45 5.03 5.50
N ILE A 70 -14.51 5.73 5.09
CA ILE A 70 -14.41 6.76 4.03
C ILE A 70 -13.51 7.91 4.47
N ILE A 71 -13.72 8.42 5.69
CA ILE A 71 -12.97 9.56 6.21
C ILE A 71 -11.48 9.21 6.32
N ILE A 72 -11.14 8.03 6.85
CA ILE A 72 -9.75 7.55 6.87
C ILE A 72 -9.22 7.38 5.45
N GLY A 73 -9.97 6.79 4.53
CA GLY A 73 -9.55 6.66 3.14
C GLY A 73 -9.22 8.00 2.48
N ILE A 74 -10.07 9.00 2.68
CA ILE A 74 -9.86 10.37 2.19
C ILE A 74 -8.62 10.99 2.86
N LEU A 75 -8.51 10.91 4.18
CA LEU A 75 -7.36 11.43 4.93
C LEU A 75 -6.04 10.80 4.47
N THR A 76 -6.01 9.49 4.21
CA THR A 76 -4.79 8.81 3.75
C THR A 76 -4.44 9.19 2.31
N VAL A 77 -5.42 9.37 1.42
CA VAL A 77 -5.16 9.90 0.07
C VAL A 77 -4.62 11.33 0.14
N LEU A 78 -5.20 12.19 0.98
CA LEU A 78 -4.70 13.55 1.22
C LEU A 78 -3.29 13.57 1.81
N ALA A 79 -3.01 12.71 2.79
CA ALA A 79 -1.68 12.56 3.39
C ALA A 79 -0.65 12.05 2.36
N SER A 80 -1.05 11.11 1.50
CA SER A 80 -0.18 10.60 0.44
C SER A 80 0.17 11.68 -0.58
N ILE A 81 -0.81 12.50 -0.99
CA ILE A 81 -0.59 13.65 -1.87
C ILE A 81 0.31 14.70 -1.21
N ARG A 82 0.12 14.97 0.09
CA ARG A 82 0.97 15.86 0.91
C ARG A 82 2.37 15.30 1.20
N SER A 83 2.58 13.99 1.09
CA SER A 83 3.90 13.35 1.21
C SER A 83 4.65 13.37 -0.12
N LEU A 84 3.91 13.40 -1.23
CA LEU A 84 4.42 13.47 -2.59
C LEU A 84 4.80 14.89 -3.06
N PHE A 85 4.26 15.93 -2.40
CA PHE A 85 4.49 17.36 -2.66
C PHE A 85 5.13 18.03 -1.44
#